data_AF-K8GMR7-F1
#
_entry.id   AF-K8GMR7-F1
#
_cell.length_a   1.000
_cell.length_b   1.000
_cell.length_c   1.000
_cell.angle_alpha   90.00
_cell.angle_beta   90.00
_cell.angle_gamma   90.00
#
_symmetry.space_group_name_H-M   'P 1'
#
loop_
_entity.id
_entity.type
_entity.pdbx_description
1 polymer ?
#
loop_
_entity_poly.entity_id
_entity_poly.type
_entity_poly.pdbx_seq_one_letter_code
_entity_poly.pdbx_strand_id
1 'polypeptide(L)' 'MSYQQRLNPWVVNKLLPNLKQLPVSRFRRRNEAEAYLKALKQMQPQSHFALLFDVGNGEYASVGE' A
#
# COMPACT_ATOMS: atom_id res chain seq x y z
N MET A 1 8.06 -4.16 15.07
CA MET A 1 6.79 -3.97 14.36
C MET A 1 5.83 -3.27 15.31
N SER A 2 5.58 -1.97 15.16
CA SER A 2 4.68 -1.27 16.10
C SER A 2 3.22 -1.57 15.74
N TYR A 3 2.39 -1.76 16.77
CA TYR A 3 0.96 -2.07 16.65
C TYR A 3 0.19 -1.14 15.68
N GLN A 4 0.67 0.10 15.49
CA GLN A 4 0.12 1.09 14.56
C GLN A 4 0.23 0.66 13.08
N GLN A 5 1.24 -0.15 12.73
CA GLN A 5 1.40 -0.66 11.36
C GLN A 5 0.32 -1.70 10.99
N ARG A 6 -0.27 -2.39 11.97
CA ARG A 6 -1.39 -3.33 11.78
C ARG A 6 -2.73 -2.62 11.54
N LEU A 7 -2.87 -1.38 12.00
CA LEU A 7 -4.13 -0.63 11.93
C LEU A 7 -4.35 0.03 10.56
N ASN A 8 -3.33 0.09 9.71
CA ASN A 8 -3.39 0.75 8.40
C ASN A 8 -3.12 -0.26 7.27
N PRO A 9 -4.06 -1.17 6.98
CA PRO A 9 -3.81 -2.25 6.05
C PRO A 9 -3.87 -1.80 4.58
N TRP A 10 -4.35 -0.58 4.29
CA TRP A 10 -4.43 -0.10 2.92
C TRP A 10 -3.18 0.69 2.57
N VAL A 11 -2.45 0.27 1.54
CA VAL A 11 -1.21 0.92 1.10
C VAL A 11 -1.35 1.33 -0.37
N VAL A 12 -1.11 2.60 -0.65
CA VAL A 12 -1.02 3.09 -2.03
C VAL A 12 0.44 3.05 -2.46
N ASN A 13 0.75 2.19 -3.43
CA ASN A 13 2.07 2.06 -4.02
C ASN A 13 2.12 2.74 -5.39
N LYS A 14 3.24 3.40 -5.67
CA LYS A 14 3.62 3.83 -7.01
C LYS A 14 4.38 2.71 -7.70
N LEU A 15 3.93 2.34 -8.90
CA LEU A 15 4.59 1.36 -9.75
C LEU A 15 5.64 2.08 -10.61
N LEU A 16 6.87 1.62 -10.49
CA LEU A 16 8.00 2.13 -11.25
C LEU A 16 8.31 1.18 -12.42
N PRO A 17 8.88 1.69 -13.54
CA PRO A 17 9.14 0.90 -14.75
C PRO A 17 10.15 -0.25 -14.55
N ASN A 18 10.86 -0.28 -13.43
CA ASN A 18 11.79 -1.34 -13.06
C ASN A 18 11.15 -2.43 -12.18
N LEU A 19 9.84 -2.65 -12.31
CA LEU A 19 9.05 -3.60 -11.50
C LEU A 19 9.12 -3.32 -9.99
N LYS A 20 9.61 -2.14 -9.58
CA LYS A 20 9.63 -1.75 -8.17
C LYS A 20 8.32 -1.10 -7.78
N GLN A 21 7.92 -1.35 -6.56
CA GLN A 21 6.78 -0.70 -5.93
C GLN A 21 7.30 0.20 -4.82
N LEU A 22 6.95 1.47 -4.87
CA LEU A 22 7.29 2.42 -3.81
C LEU A 22 6.04 2.74 -2.99
N PRO A 23 5.98 2.41 -1.69
CA PRO A 23 4.86 2.80 -0.84
C PRO A 23 4.83 4.31 -0.66
N VAL A 24 3.76 4.93 -1.15
CA VAL A 24 3.55 6.39 -1.09
C VAL A 24 2.88 6.76 0.22
N SER A 25 1.85 6.02 0.62
CA SER A 25 1.07 6.30 1.83
C SER A 25 0.28 5.08 2.29
N ARG A 26 0.03 5.01 3.60
CA ARG A 26 -0.79 3.98 4.24
C ARG A 26 -2.04 4.59 4.87
N PHE A 27 -3.14 3.87 4.81
CA PHE A 27 -4.47 4.30 5.24
C PHE A 27 -5.14 3.20 6.07
N ARG A 28 -5.96 3.63 7.03
CA ARG A 28 -6.80 2.74 7.83
C ARG A 28 -8.03 2.27 7.05
N ARG A 29 -8.66 3.20 6.32
CA ARG A 29 -9.90 2.94 5.58
C ARG A 29 -9.64 2.90 4.09
N ARG A 30 -10.29 1.96 3.42
CA ARG A 30 -10.25 1.81 1.97
C ARG A 30 -10.68 3.09 1.25
N ASN A 31 -11.75 3.72 1.73
CA ASN A 31 -12.32 4.93 1.12
C ASN A 31 -11.32 6.09 1.04
N GLU A 32 -10.52 6.29 2.09
CA GLU A 32 -9.48 7.34 2.11
C GLU A 32 -8.35 7.01 1.11
N ALA A 33 -7.96 5.73 1.05
CA ALA A 33 -6.95 5.26 0.10
C ALA A 33 -7.42 5.38 -1.36
N GLU A 34 -8.68 5.08 -1.64
CA GLU A 34 -9.27 5.21 -2.98
C GLU A 34 -9.41 6.67 -3.41
N ALA A 35 -9.84 7.56 -2.51
CA ALA A 35 -9.89 8.99 -2.78
C ALA A 35 -8.49 9.55 -3.11
N TYR A 36 -7.48 9.15 -2.34
CA TYR A 36 -6.10 9.54 -2.57
C TYR A 36 -5.55 8.97 -3.89
N LEU A 37 -5.83 7.69 -4.20
CA LEU A 37 -5.45 7.06 -5.47
C LEU A 37 -6.07 7.80 -6.66
N LYS A 38 -7.34 8.19 -6.57
CA LYS A 38 -8.04 8.92 -7.63
C LYS A 38 -7.41 10.30 -7.86
N ALA A 39 -7.10 11.03 -6.79
CA ALA A 39 -6.39 12.30 -6.87
C ALA A 39 -5.00 12.14 -7.50
N LEU A 40 -4.25 11.11 -7.11
CA LEU A 40 -2.93 10.81 -7.70
C LEU A 40 -3.01 10.49 -9.19
N LYS A 41 -4.00 9.69 -9.62
CA LYS A 41 -4.22 9.40 -11.04
C LYS A 41 -4.58 10.65 -11.84
N GLN A 42 -5.29 11.61 -11.25
CA GLN A 42 -5.61 12.88 -11.89
C GLN A 42 -4.38 13.79 -11.99
N MET A 43 -3.55 13.85 -10.95
CA MET A 43 -2.34 14.67 -10.94
C MET A 43 -1.20 14.10 -11.79
N GLN A 44 -1.08 12.77 -11.85
CA GLN A 44 -0.01 12.06 -12.55
C GLN A 44 -0.59 10.91 -13.39
N PRO A 45 -1.29 11.19 -14.50
CA PRO A 45 -1.89 10.15 -15.33
C PRO A 45 -0.86 9.23 -16.00
N GLN A 46 0.38 9.70 -16.16
CA GLN A 46 1.50 8.89 -16.68
C GLN A 46 2.08 7.92 -15.64
N SER A 47 1.81 8.13 -14.35
CA SER A 47 2.31 7.27 -13.28
C SER A 47 1.30 6.17 -12.97
N HIS A 48 1.79 4.95 -12.88
CA HIS A 48 0.98 3.82 -12.47
C HIS A 48 0.94 3.73 -10.94
N PHE A 49 -0.26 3.59 -10.39
CA PHE A 49 -0.48 3.44 -8.96
C PHE A 49 -1.35 2.21 -8.68
N ALA A 50 -1.05 1.52 -7.60
CA ALA A 50 -1.78 0.36 -7.13
C ALA A 50 -2.18 0.55 -5.66
N LEU A 51 -3.41 0.14 -5.32
CA LEU A 51 -3.87 0.01 -3.95
C LEU A 51 -3.68 -1.44 -3.51
N LEU A 52 -2.83 -1.65 -2.51
CA LEU A 52 -2.55 -2.96 -1.93
C LEU A 52 -3.16 -3.04 -0.53
N PHE A 53 -3.53 -4.25 -0.15
CA PHE A 53 -3.98 -4.57 1.19
C PHE A 53 -2.87 -5.36 1.90
N ASP A 54 -2.11 -4.68 2.75
CA ASP A 54 -1.02 -5.23 3.56
C ASP A 54 -1.51 -5.35 5.01
N VAL A 55 -2.11 -6.49 5.34
CA VAL A 55 -2.34 -6.85 6.74
C VAL A 55 -1.01 -7.37 7.25
N GLY A 56 -0.09 -6.47 7.63
CA GLY A 56 1.28 -6.81 7.98
C GLY A 56 1.33 -8.11 8.78
N ASN A 57 1.78 -9.20 8.13
CA ASN A 57 1.41 -10.50 8.67
C ASN A 57 2.16 -10.78 9.96
N GLY A 58 1.38 -10.98 11.02
CA GLY A 58 1.85 -11.82 12.09
C GLY A 58 1.99 -13.23 11.51
N GLU A 59 3.21 -13.77 11.59
CA GLU A 59 3.39 -15.20 11.90
C GLU A 59 3.11 -16.23 10.78
N TYR A 60 3.67 -16.05 9.57
CA TYR A 60 3.93 -17.19 8.67
C TYR A 60 5.42 -17.39 8.33
N ALA A 61 6.34 -16.74 9.06
CA ALA A 61 7.78 -16.99 8.95
C ALA A 61 8.30 -17.69 10.22
N SER A 62 7.63 -18.77 10.61
CA SER A 62 8.10 -19.71 11.65
C SER A 62 7.47 -21.09 11.44
N VAL A 63 7.48 -21.61 10.22
CA VAL A 63 7.34 -23.05 9.97
C VAL A 63 8.25 -23.42 8.81
N GLY A 64 9.34 -24.11 9.12
CA GLY A 64 10.43 -24.43 8.22
C GLY A 64 11.72 -24.60 9.02
N GLU A 65 11.65 -25.48 10.03
CA GLU A 65 12.82 -26.19 10.57
C GLU A 65 13.53 -26.97 9.47
#